data_AF-A0A938W716-F1
#
_entry.id   AF-A0A938W716-F1
#
_cell.length_a   1.000
_cell.length_b   1.000
_cell.length_c   1.000
_cell.angle_alpha   90.00
_cell.angle_beta   90.00
_cell.angle_gamma   90.00
#
_symmetry.space_group_name_H-M   'P 1'
#
loop_
_entity.id
_entity.type
_entity.pdbx_description
1 polymer ?
#
loop_
_entity_poly.entity_id
_entity_poly.type
_entity_poly.pdbx_seq_one_letter_code
_entity_poly.pdbx_strand_id
1 'polypeptide(L)'
;MLSGQGEAAGGESGDNLIGIDEVQRCLNRSRASVYRYTNTDPRNLNPPFNPRKLNPEYRSDQKDPLLFHPNEVARFARDVLRIKEVTVEVLNSPSTATQQLLSSILDELRSIRSLLSEAEGRPTSLESRRDQHDQARPAA
;
A
#
# COMPACT_ATOMS: atom_id res chain seq x y z
N MET A 1 38.06 25.64 -5.63
CA MET A 1 37.43 24.68 -4.71
C MET A 1 36.07 25.23 -4.31
N LEU A 2 35.00 24.84 -4.99
CA LEU A 2 33.62 25.09 -4.54
C LEU A 2 32.92 23.73 -4.54
N SER A 3 32.80 23.14 -3.35
CA SER A 3 32.03 21.93 -3.13
C SER A 3 30.54 22.29 -3.12
N GLY A 4 29.80 21.81 -4.12
CA GLY A 4 28.35 21.76 -4.09
C GLY A 4 27.90 20.55 -3.28
N GLN A 5 27.38 20.78 -2.08
CA GLN A 5 26.65 19.78 -1.32
C GLN A 5 25.16 20.01 -1.60
N GLY A 6 24.60 19.22 -2.53
CA GLY A 6 23.17 19.06 -2.67
C GLY A 6 22.70 18.00 -1.68
N GLU A 7 22.19 18.43 -0.54
CA GLU A 7 21.49 17.57 0.40
C GLU A 7 20.12 17.19 -0.19
N ALA A 8 20.01 15.98 -0.73
CA ALA A 8 18.73 15.39 -1.08
C ALA A 8 18.04 14.92 0.20
N ALA A 9 17.20 15.80 0.76
CA ALA A 9 16.28 15.46 1.84
C ALA A 9 15.33 14.36 1.35
N GLY A 10 15.35 13.22 2.03
CA GLY A 10 14.28 12.23 1.98
C GLY A 10 13.01 12.84 2.56
N GLY A 11 12.16 13.39 1.69
CA GLY A 11 10.88 13.99 2.05
C GLY A 11 9.76 12.95 2.07
N GLU A 12 9.23 12.74 3.27
CA GLU A 12 7.84 12.41 3.61
C GLU A 12 6.90 12.27 2.38
N SER A 13 6.53 11.04 2.03
CA SER A 13 5.64 10.73 0.89
C SER A 13 4.17 11.09 1.13
N GLY A 14 3.88 12.06 2.00
CA GLY A 14 2.53 12.43 2.47
C GLY A 14 1.98 13.77 1.98
N ASP A 15 2.78 14.69 1.41
CA ASP A 15 2.38 16.11 1.36
C ASP A 15 2.38 16.78 -0.03
N ASN A 16 2.04 16.04 -1.09
CA ASN A 16 1.77 16.68 -2.38
C ASN A 16 0.51 16.13 -3.07
N LEU A 17 -0.57 16.07 -2.29
CA LEU A 17 -1.89 15.77 -2.80
C LEU A 17 -2.37 16.91 -3.69
N ILE A 18 -2.93 16.55 -4.84
CA ILE A 18 -3.44 17.54 -5.79
C ILE A 18 -4.96 17.54 -5.81
N GLY A 19 -5.53 18.75 -5.87
CA GLY A 19 -6.97 18.95 -5.99
C GLY A 19 -7.48 18.79 -7.42
N ILE A 20 -8.82 18.79 -7.56
CA ILE A 20 -9.48 18.61 -8.87
C ILE A 20 -9.02 19.62 -9.92
N ASP A 21 -8.76 20.87 -9.56
CA ASP A 21 -8.35 21.92 -10.49
C ASP A 21 -6.97 21.67 -11.11
N GLU A 22 -6.09 20.99 -10.38
CA GLU A 22 -4.80 20.57 -10.90
C GLU A 22 -4.93 19.30 -11.76
N VAL A 23 -5.73 18.33 -11.32
CA VAL A 23 -6.08 17.14 -12.13
C VAL A 23 -6.66 17.53 -13.48
N GLN A 24 -7.54 18.54 -13.51
CA GLN A 24 -8.13 19.09 -14.73
C GLN A 24 -7.05 19.52 -15.74
N ARG A 25 -6.04 20.26 -15.25
CA ARG A 25 -4.90 20.73 -16.05
C ARG A 25 -4.03 19.56 -16.51
N CYS A 26 -3.68 18.64 -15.61
CA CYS A 26 -2.83 17.49 -15.91
C CYS A 26 -3.45 16.54 -16.95
N LEU A 27 -4.77 16.33 -16.89
CA LEU A 27 -5.47 15.44 -17.81
C LEU A 27 -5.94 16.11 -19.10
N ASN A 28 -5.81 17.45 -19.24
CA ASN A 28 -6.36 18.21 -20.36
C ASN A 28 -7.85 17.86 -20.64
N ARG A 29 -8.65 17.77 -19.57
CA ARG A 29 -10.08 17.43 -19.62
C ARG A 29 -10.88 18.37 -18.74
N SER A 30 -12.16 18.56 -19.03
CA SER A 30 -13.02 19.42 -18.22
C SER A 30 -13.27 18.85 -16.82
N ARG A 31 -13.57 19.71 -15.83
CA ARG A 31 -13.96 19.30 -14.47
C ARG A 31 -15.05 18.24 -14.45
N ALA A 32 -16.07 18.40 -15.30
CA ALA A 32 -17.16 17.43 -15.44
C ALA A 32 -16.67 16.05 -15.91
N SER A 33 -15.67 16.02 -16.80
CA SER A 33 -15.05 14.75 -17.23
C SER A 33 -14.26 14.12 -16.09
N VAL A 34 -13.52 14.92 -15.31
CA VAL A 34 -12.79 14.44 -14.13
C VAL A 34 -13.76 13.73 -13.17
N TYR A 35 -14.89 14.35 -12.82
CA TYR A 35 -15.90 13.70 -11.96
C TYR A 35 -16.48 12.39 -12.52
N ARG A 36 -16.56 12.24 -13.85
CA ARG A 36 -16.99 10.97 -14.47
C ARG A 36 -15.91 9.89 -14.38
N TYR A 37 -14.65 10.30 -14.36
CA TYR A 37 -13.50 9.41 -14.26
C TYR A 37 -13.17 9.03 -12.83
N THR A 38 -13.51 9.87 -11.85
CA THR A 38 -13.25 9.60 -10.44
C THR A 38 -14.04 8.39 -9.94
N ASN A 39 -13.37 7.58 -9.14
CA ASN A 39 -13.99 6.47 -8.42
C ASN A 39 -14.69 7.00 -7.17
N THR A 40 -15.96 7.36 -7.30
CA THR A 40 -16.78 7.91 -6.22
C THR A 40 -18.17 7.29 -6.26
N ASP A 41 -18.76 6.99 -5.10
CA ASP A 41 -20.12 6.48 -4.97
C ASP A 41 -20.87 7.29 -3.89
N PRO A 42 -22.12 7.74 -4.14
CA PRO A 42 -22.89 8.52 -3.16
C PRO A 42 -23.27 7.74 -1.89
N ARG A 43 -23.24 6.40 -1.93
CA ARG A 43 -23.58 5.54 -0.79
C ARG A 43 -22.34 4.99 -0.09
N ASN A 44 -21.19 5.01 -0.76
CA ASN A 44 -19.94 4.52 -0.22
C ASN A 44 -18.84 5.57 -0.37
N LEU A 45 -18.43 6.13 0.76
CA LEU A 45 -17.45 7.22 0.81
C LEU A 45 -16.12 6.85 0.15
N ASN A 46 -15.66 5.60 0.35
CA ASN A 46 -14.40 5.08 -0.17
C ASN A 46 -14.66 3.77 -0.93
N PRO A 47 -15.05 3.82 -2.20
CA PRO A 47 -15.19 2.62 -3.02
C PRO A 47 -13.86 1.87 -3.14
N PRO A 48 -13.89 0.54 -3.30
CA PRO A 48 -12.68 -0.24 -3.50
C PRO A 48 -11.94 0.22 -4.77
N PHE A 49 -10.62 0.04 -4.77
CA PHE A 49 -9.75 0.43 -5.87
C PHE A 49 -10.24 -0.10 -7.21
N ASN A 50 -10.31 0.78 -8.21
CA ASN A 50 -10.71 0.42 -9.57
C ASN A 50 -9.64 0.88 -10.58
N PRO A 51 -8.96 -0.04 -11.29
CA PRO A 51 -7.89 0.32 -12.22
C PRO A 51 -8.38 1.09 -13.46
N ARG A 52 -9.69 1.04 -13.77
CA ARG A 52 -10.26 1.77 -14.92
C ARG A 52 -10.76 3.17 -14.57
N LYS A 53 -10.67 3.56 -13.30
CA LYS A 53 -11.12 4.85 -12.77
C LYS A 53 -9.94 5.58 -12.12
N LEU A 54 -10.11 6.88 -11.91
CA LEU A 54 -9.19 7.71 -11.14
C LEU A 54 -9.56 7.60 -9.66
N ASN A 55 -8.72 6.98 -8.85
CA ASN A 55 -9.03 6.73 -7.45
C ASN A 55 -8.64 7.95 -6.59
N PRO A 56 -9.57 8.58 -5.85
CA PRO A 56 -9.23 9.62 -4.89
C PRO A 56 -8.53 9.02 -3.67
N GLU A 57 -7.86 9.87 -2.91
CA GLU A 57 -7.30 9.50 -1.60
C GLU A 57 -8.41 9.17 -0.61
N TYR A 58 -8.08 8.36 0.39
CA TYR A 58 -9.00 7.98 1.46
C TYR A 58 -9.56 9.20 2.17
N ARG A 59 -10.88 9.22 2.37
CA ARG A 59 -11.59 10.30 3.02
C ARG A 59 -12.33 9.82 4.27
N SER A 60 -12.36 10.68 5.29
CA SER A 60 -13.13 10.44 6.51
C SER A 60 -14.56 10.97 6.40
N ASP A 61 -14.76 12.07 5.66
CA ASP A 61 -16.06 12.71 5.50
C ASP A 61 -16.44 12.99 4.04
N GLN A 62 -17.75 13.02 3.77
CA GLN A 62 -18.30 13.35 2.44
C GLN A 62 -18.12 14.84 2.08
N LYS A 63 -17.84 15.69 3.08
CA LYS A 63 -17.62 17.13 2.90
C LYS A 63 -16.19 17.50 2.53
N ASP A 64 -15.23 16.61 2.77
CA ASP A 64 -13.84 16.85 2.41
C ASP A 64 -13.69 17.14 0.89
N PRO A 65 -12.61 17.79 0.46
CA PRO A 65 -12.29 17.87 -0.96
C PRO A 65 -11.85 16.49 -1.50
N LEU A 66 -12.03 16.25 -2.79
CA LEU A 66 -11.40 15.10 -3.46
C LEU A 66 -9.96 15.47 -3.75
N LEU A 67 -9.05 14.70 -3.16
CA LEU A 67 -7.61 14.82 -3.31
C LEU A 67 -7.09 13.58 -4.05
N PHE A 68 -6.02 13.75 -4.80
CA PHE A 68 -5.45 12.69 -5.63
C PHE A 68 -3.93 12.66 -5.48
N HIS A 69 -3.38 11.46 -5.53
CA HIS A 69 -1.94 11.27 -5.66
C HIS A 69 -1.49 11.59 -7.09
N PRO A 70 -0.38 12.34 -7.28
CA PRO A 70 0.14 12.62 -8.62
C PRO A 70 0.48 11.34 -9.39
N ASN A 71 0.91 10.28 -8.68
CA ASN A 71 1.17 8.97 -9.25
C ASN A 71 -0.09 8.31 -9.85
N GLU A 72 -1.23 8.45 -9.16
CA GLU A 72 -2.51 7.89 -9.63
C GLU A 72 -3.04 8.66 -10.85
N VAL A 73 -2.87 9.98 -10.87
CA VAL A 73 -3.22 10.82 -12.02
C VAL A 73 -2.36 10.47 -13.24
N ALA A 74 -1.06 10.27 -13.03
CA ALA A 74 -0.13 9.83 -14.08
C ALA A 74 -0.48 8.42 -14.61
N ARG A 75 -0.81 7.48 -13.72
CA ARG A 75 -1.30 6.14 -14.10
C ARG A 75 -2.55 6.25 -14.95
N PHE A 76 -3.57 6.98 -14.48
CA PHE A 76 -4.84 7.11 -15.18
C PHE A 76 -4.69 7.74 -16.57
N ALA A 77 -3.84 8.77 -16.70
CA ALA A 77 -3.54 9.42 -17.97
C ALA A 77 -2.92 8.46 -19.00
N ARG A 78 -1.98 7.62 -18.56
CA ARG A 78 -1.29 6.64 -19.41
C ARG A 78 -2.17 5.43 -19.73
N ASP A 79 -2.68 4.78 -18.70
CA ASP A 79 -3.26 3.44 -18.81
C ASP A 79 -4.72 3.49 -19.31
N VAL A 80 -5.47 4.52 -18.91
CA VAL A 80 -6.91 4.61 -19.20
C VAL A 80 -7.20 5.60 -20.32
N LEU A 81 -6.73 6.85 -20.20
CA LEU A 81 -7.06 7.88 -21.19
C LEU A 81 -6.18 7.84 -22.44
N ARG A 82 -5.00 7.20 -22.38
CA ARG A 82 -4.02 7.15 -23.48
C ARG A 82 -3.68 8.53 -24.08
N ILE A 83 -3.74 9.59 -23.27
CA ILE A 83 -3.58 10.99 -23.73
C ILE A 83 -2.13 11.32 -24.10
N LYS A 84 -1.20 10.40 -23.81
CA LYS A 84 0.19 10.54 -24.20
C LYS A 84 0.72 9.18 -24.64
N GLU A 85 0.95 9.02 -25.93
CA GLU A 85 1.97 8.08 -26.42
C GLU A 85 3.30 8.63 -25.91
N VAL A 86 3.70 8.19 -24.73
CA VAL A 86 5.04 8.45 -24.20
C VAL A 86 5.69 7.08 -24.20
N THR A 87 6.62 6.91 -25.14
CA THR A 87 7.78 6.03 -25.02
C THR A 87 8.48 6.35 -23.70
N VAL A 88 7.91 5.90 -22.57
CA VAL A 88 8.66 5.75 -21.35
C VAL A 88 9.43 4.47 -21.60
N GLU A 89 10.68 4.62 -22.05
CA GLU A 89 11.66 3.57 -21.86
C GLU A 89 11.49 3.11 -20.43
N VAL A 90 11.05 1.86 -20.30
CA VAL A 90 10.97 1.17 -19.02
C VAL A 90 12.42 1.07 -18.55
N LEU A 91 12.91 2.10 -17.87
CA LEU A 91 13.90 1.88 -16.84
C LEU A 91 13.16 1.04 -15.81
N ASN A 92 13.29 -0.28 -15.96
CA ASN A 92 13.28 -1.19 -14.85
C ASN A 92 14.32 -0.64 -13.89
N SER A 93 13.90 0.28 -13.01
CA SER A 93 14.75 0.72 -11.91
C SER A 93 15.16 -0.57 -11.21
N PRO A 94 16.46 -0.90 -11.14
CA PRO A 94 16.92 -2.09 -10.46
C PRO A 94 16.33 -2.05 -9.04
N SER A 95 15.81 -3.19 -8.58
CA SER A 95 15.04 -3.36 -7.35
C SER A 95 15.29 -2.24 -6.34
N THR A 96 14.39 -1.27 -6.30
CA THR A 96 14.55 -0.08 -5.45
C THR A 96 14.61 -0.51 -3.99
N ALA A 97 15.26 0.28 -3.12
CA ALA A 97 15.34 0.00 -1.69
C ALA A 97 13.99 -0.40 -1.07
N THR A 98 12.88 0.17 -1.59
CA THR A 98 11.51 -0.23 -1.26
C THR A 98 11.21 -1.69 -1.58
N GLN A 99 11.60 -2.20 -2.75
CA GLN A 99 11.34 -3.58 -3.17
C GLN A 99 12.17 -4.59 -2.36
N GLN A 100 13.40 -4.21 -1.98
CA GLN A 100 14.21 -4.98 -1.03
C GLN A 100 13.55 -5.01 0.35
N LEU A 101 13.12 -3.85 0.86
CA LEU A 101 12.41 -3.74 2.14
C LEU A 101 11.13 -4.57 2.16
N LEU A 102 10.31 -4.48 1.11
CA LEU A 102 9.08 -5.27 0.97
C LEU A 102 9.38 -6.78 0.95
N SER A 103 10.48 -7.19 0.31
CA SER A 103 10.92 -8.59 0.30
C SER A 103 11.35 -9.05 1.70
N SER A 104 12.11 -8.22 2.44
CA SER A 104 12.50 -8.50 3.82
C SER A 104 11.29 -8.58 4.76
N ILE A 105 10.32 -7.68 4.61
CA ILE A 105 9.06 -7.72 5.38
C ILE A 105 8.31 -9.02 5.08
N LEU A 106 8.23 -9.43 3.81
CA LEU A 106 7.54 -10.65 3.42
C LEU A 106 8.22 -11.89 4.01
N ASP A 107 9.55 -11.93 4.01
CA ASP A 107 10.34 -13.02 4.61
C ASP A 107 10.08 -13.14 6.12
N GLU A 108 10.15 -12.02 6.84
CA GLU A 108 9.86 -11.98 8.28
C GLU A 108 8.43 -12.44 8.59
N LEU A 109 7.44 -11.99 7.82
CA LEU A 109 6.05 -12.43 7.97
C LEU A 109 5.87 -13.94 7.73
N ARG A 110 6.61 -14.52 6.78
CA ARG A 110 6.61 -15.98 6.55
C ARG A 110 7.27 -16.73 7.71
N SER A 111 8.38 -16.20 8.23
CA SER A 111 9.09 -16.76 9.39
C SER A 111 8.17 -16.79 10.63
N ILE A 112 7.53 -15.66 10.95
CA ILE A 112 6.55 -15.55 12.03
C ILE A 112 5.41 -16.56 11.83
N ARG A 113 4.88 -16.70 10.60
CA ARG A 113 3.83 -17.67 10.31
C ARG A 113 4.28 -19.12 10.54
N SER A 114 5.53 -19.47 10.21
CA SER A 114 6.08 -20.80 10.47
C SER A 114 6.12 -21.08 11.97
N LEU A 115 6.70 -20.16 12.76
CA LEU A 115 6.81 -20.30 14.21
C LEU A 115 5.45 -20.45 14.88
N LEU A 116 4.44 -19.69 14.44
CA LEU A 116 3.08 -19.82 14.94
C LEU A 116 2.43 -21.15 14.55
N SER A 117 2.66 -21.63 13.32
CA SER A 117 2.13 -22.93 12.86
C SER A 117 2.77 -24.09 13.63
N GLU A 118 4.07 -24.00 13.92
CA GLU A 118 4.79 -24.99 14.74
C GLU A 118 4.35 -24.95 16.20
N ALA A 119 4.05 -23.76 16.73
CA ALA A 119 3.52 -23.60 18.08
C ALA A 119 2.09 -24.15 18.21
N GLU A 120 1.22 -23.97 17.21
CA GLU A 120 -0.13 -24.54 17.17
C GLU A 120 -0.12 -26.08 17.04
N GLY A 121 0.94 -26.67 16.48
CA GLY A 121 1.12 -28.12 16.39
C GLY A 121 1.66 -28.78 17.66
N ARG A 122 2.08 -28.00 18.67
CA ARG A 122 2.56 -28.55 19.94
C ARG A 122 1.37 -28.69 20.89
N PRO A 123 0.81 -29.90 21.13
CA PRO A 123 -0.10 -30.07 22.24
C PRO A 123 0.64 -29.56 23.48
N THR A 124 0.00 -28.63 24.18
CA THR A 124 0.52 -28.05 25.41
C THR A 124 1.11 -29.17 26.25
N SER A 125 2.43 -29.14 26.44
CA SER A 125 3.24 -30.11 27.19
C SER A 125 2.94 -30.07 28.71
N LEU A 126 1.66 -29.96 29.07
CA LEU A 126 1.11 -30.09 30.41
C LEU A 126 0.60 -31.52 30.66
N GLU A 127 0.21 -32.26 29.61
CA GLU A 127 -0.25 -33.65 29.74
C GLU A 127 0.89 -34.61 30.14
N SER A 128 2.08 -34.46 29.55
CA SER A 128 3.26 -35.29 29.89
C SER A 128 3.81 -35.06 31.30
N ARG A 129 3.39 -33.99 31.99
CA ARG A 129 3.76 -33.69 33.38
C ARG A 129 2.80 -34.29 34.40
N ARG A 130 1.60 -34.67 33.98
CA ARG A 130 0.56 -35.24 34.84
C ARG A 130 0.78 -36.74 35.06
N ASP A 131 1.23 -37.45 34.04
CA ASP A 131 1.52 -38.90 34.11
C ASP A 131 2.69 -39.25 35.05
N GLN A 132 3.74 -38.41 35.09
CA GLN A 132 4.86 -38.59 36.02
C GLN A 132 4.48 -38.40 37.50
N HIS A 133 3.39 -37.70 37.80
CA HIS A 133 2.98 -37.45 39.18
C HIS A 133 2.09 -38.57 39.75
N ASP A 134 1.41 -39.35 38.90
CA ASP A 134 0.54 -40.45 39.33
C ASP A 134 1.34 -41.71 39.68
N GLN A 135 2.53 -41.88 39.08
CA GLN A 135 3.40 -43.04 39.29
C GLN A 135 4.22 -42.98 40.61
N ALA A 136 4.15 -41.87 41.35
CA ALA A 136 4.97 -41.61 42.54
C ALA A 136 4.25 -41.83 43.89
N ARG A 137 3.05 -42.44 43.91
CA ARG A 137 2.42 -42.89 45.16
C ARG A 137 2.48 -44.42 45.28
N PRO A 138 3.38 -44.98 46.10
CA PRO A 138 3.25 -46.37 46.52
C PRO A 138 2.02 -46.49 47.44
N ALA A 139 1.12 -47.40 47.11
CA ALA A 139 0.02 -47.80 47.99
C ALA A 139 0.61 -48.46 49.26
N ALA A 140 0.17 -47.97 50.42
CA ALA A 140 0.42 -48.55 51.74
C ALA A 140 -0.91 -48.91 52.38
#